data_AF-A0A0S8DRF7-F1
#
_entry.id   AF-A0A0S8DRF7-F1
#
_cell.length_a   1.000
_cell.length_b   1.000
_cell.length_c   1.000
_cell.angle_alpha   90.00
_cell.angle_beta   90.00
_cell.angle_gamma   90.00
#
_symmetry.space_group_name_H-M   'P 1'
#
loop_
_entity.id
_entity.type
_entity.pdbx_description
1 polymer ?
#
loop_
_entity_poly.entity_id
_entity_poly.type
_entity_poly.pdbx_seq_one_letter_code
_entity_poly.pdbx_strand_id
1 'polypeptide(L)'
;MVANKRLTLKDHLRETLLFQRRTIIALVVSTMLMVVLLARLGYLQIYGHEHYTTLSQNNRVSVQPLVPTRGLIYDRNGVVLAQNLPSFTLELVPERIGNIDETVETLTNLIDVTEADLDRFRGLLAKQRRFEGVPLR
;
A
#
# COMPACT_ATOMS: atom_id res chain seq x y z
N MET A 1 -53.95 -49.76 -40.14
CA MET A 1 -52.98 -49.50 -39.04
C MET A 1 -53.16 -48.07 -38.57
N VAL A 2 -53.81 -47.86 -37.42
CA VAL A 2 -54.04 -46.51 -36.86
C VAL A 2 -52.87 -46.17 -35.93
N ALA A 3 -52.12 -45.13 -36.27
CA ALA A 3 -51.00 -44.63 -35.48
C ALA A 3 -51.52 -43.93 -34.22
N ASN A 4 -51.28 -44.54 -33.06
CA ASN A 4 -51.61 -43.96 -31.76
C ASN A 4 -50.56 -42.89 -31.39
N LYS A 5 -50.85 -41.63 -31.69
CA LYS A 5 -49.98 -40.51 -31.33
C LYS A 5 -50.23 -40.15 -29.85
N ARG A 6 -49.36 -40.66 -28.97
CA ARG A 6 -49.39 -40.34 -27.53
C ARG A 6 -49.27 -38.83 -27.35
N LEU A 7 -50.34 -38.18 -26.92
CA LEU A 7 -50.34 -36.79 -26.50
C LEU A 7 -49.55 -36.69 -25.19
N THR A 8 -48.30 -36.25 -25.27
CA THR A 8 -47.50 -35.87 -24.09
C THR A 8 -48.04 -34.56 -23.55
N LEU A 9 -48.95 -34.64 -22.57
CA LEU A 9 -49.43 -33.47 -21.82
C LEU A 9 -48.28 -32.90 -21.00
N LYS A 10 -47.88 -31.66 -21.32
CA LYS A 10 -46.85 -30.92 -20.60
C LYS A 10 -47.43 -30.37 -19.31
N ASP A 11 -47.02 -30.95 -18.18
CA ASP A 11 -47.51 -30.60 -16.85
C ASP A 11 -46.83 -29.31 -16.33
N HIS A 12 -47.27 -28.16 -16.83
CA HIS A 12 -46.74 -26.85 -16.46
C HIS A 12 -46.75 -26.59 -14.95
N LEU A 13 -47.74 -27.13 -14.22
CA LEU A 13 -47.85 -26.98 -12.77
C LEU A 13 -46.75 -27.71 -12.00
N ARG A 14 -46.29 -28.88 -12.49
CA ARG A 14 -45.21 -29.62 -11.83
C ARG A 14 -43.84 -28.99 -12.13
N GLU A 15 -43.65 -28.51 -13.35
CA GLU A 15 -42.44 -27.79 -13.75
C GLU A 15 -42.26 -26.50 -12.93
N THR A 16 -43.33 -25.71 -12.73
CA THR A 16 -43.26 -24.46 -11.94
C THR A 16 -42.98 -24.72 -10.46
N LEU A 17 -43.58 -25.75 -9.85
CA LEU A 17 -43.31 -26.12 -8.45
C LEU A 17 -41.87 -26.60 -8.24
N LEU A 18 -41.33 -27.41 -9.16
CA LEU A 18 -39.93 -27.85 -9.12
C LEU A 18 -38.97 -26.67 -9.28
N PHE A 19 -39.29 -25.73 -10.18
CA PHE A 19 -38.52 -24.51 -10.37
C PHE A 19 -38.56 -23.62 -9.13
N GLN A 20 -39.73 -23.32 -8.59
CA GLN A 20 -39.90 -22.52 -7.38
C GLN A 20 -39.17 -23.11 -6.18
N ARG A 21 -39.24 -24.43 -5.97
CA ARG A 21 -38.52 -25.11 -4.89
C ARG A 21 -37.01 -24.94 -5.03
N ARG A 22 -36.44 -25.10 -6.23
CA ARG A 22 -35.01 -24.90 -6.48
C ARG A 22 -34.60 -23.45 -6.24
N THR A 23 -35.41 -22.49 -6.69
CA THR A 23 -35.17 -21.06 -6.47
C THR A 23 -35.20 -20.68 -4.99
N ILE A 24 -36.16 -21.21 -4.23
CA ILE A 24 -36.23 -20.98 -2.78
C ILE A 24 -35.00 -21.58 -2.06
N ILE A 25 -34.61 -22.81 -2.43
CA ILE A 25 -33.40 -23.43 -1.86
C ILE A 25 -32.16 -22.59 -2.18
N ALA A 26 -31.99 -22.16 -3.43
CA ALA A 26 -30.86 -21.33 -3.83
C ALA A 26 -30.84 -19.98 -3.09
N LEU A 27 -32.02 -19.36 -2.90
CA LEU A 27 -32.16 -18.12 -2.14
C LEU A 27 -31.75 -18.32 -0.68
N VAL A 28 -32.28 -19.35 -0.01
CA VAL A 28 -31.96 -19.65 1.39
C VAL A 28 -30.46 -19.90 1.58
N VAL A 29 -29.85 -20.71 0.69
CA VAL A 29 -28.40 -20.98 0.74
C VAL A 29 -27.61 -19.70 0.52
N SER A 30 -27.96 -18.89 -0.49
CA SER A 30 -27.29 -17.62 -0.77
C SER A 30 -27.39 -16.64 0.40
N THR A 31 -28.58 -16.49 0.98
CA THR A 31 -28.79 -15.65 2.17
C THR A 31 -28.01 -16.15 3.37
N MET A 32 -27.97 -17.47 3.60
CA MET A 32 -27.16 -18.04 4.68
C MET A 32 -25.67 -17.72 4.51
N LEU A 33 -25.13 -17.91 3.30
CA LEU A 33 -23.73 -17.58 3.01
C LEU A 33 -23.44 -16.08 3.21
N MET A 34 -24.36 -15.21 2.78
CA MET A 34 -24.25 -13.77 2.99
C MET A 34 -24.21 -13.42 4.49
N VAL A 35 -25.08 -14.04 5.30
CA VAL A 35 -25.08 -13.84 6.76
C VAL A 35 -23.76 -14.28 7.38
N VAL A 36 -23.18 -15.40 6.95
CA VAL A 36 -21.86 -15.86 7.42
C VAL A 36 -20.76 -14.84 7.08
N LEU A 37 -20.76 -14.28 5.87
CA LEU A 37 -19.81 -13.25 5.47
C LEU A 37 -19.96 -11.97 6.30
N LEU A 38 -21.19 -11.51 6.51
CA LEU A 38 -21.46 -10.33 7.34
C LEU A 38 -21.05 -10.56 8.80
N ALA A 39 -21.32 -11.74 9.36
CA ALA A 39 -20.87 -12.11 10.69
C ALA A 39 -19.34 -12.14 10.79
N ARG A 40 -18.65 -12.70 9.78
CA ARG A 40 -17.18 -12.68 9.72
C ARG A 40 -16.62 -11.27 9.60
N LEU A 41 -17.25 -10.42 8.79
CA LEU A 41 -16.87 -9.02 8.63
C LEU A 41 -17.02 -8.28 9.96
N GLY A 42 -18.17 -8.43 10.64
CA GLY A 42 -18.41 -7.88 11.96
C GLY A 42 -17.40 -8.38 13.00
N TYR A 43 -17.07 -9.67 12.99
CA TYR A 43 -16.02 -10.24 13.86
C TYR A 43 -14.67 -9.56 13.65
N LEU A 44 -14.23 -9.40 12.39
CA LEU A 44 -12.97 -8.73 12.07
C LEU A 44 -13.01 -7.25 12.46
N GLN A 45 -14.17 -6.60 12.34
CA GLN A 45 -14.32 -5.19 12.71
C GLN A 45 -14.44 -4.95 14.21
N ILE A 46 -14.92 -5.90 15.02
CA ILE A 46 -15.06 -5.75 16.48
C ILE A 46 -13.82 -6.27 17.19
N TYR A 47 -13.46 -7.54 16.97
CA TYR A 47 -12.32 -8.19 17.63
C TYR A 47 -10.99 -7.84 16.98
N GLY A 48 -10.98 -7.70 15.65
CA GLY A 48 -9.78 -7.35 14.90
C GLY A 48 -9.53 -5.84 14.80
N HIS A 49 -10.43 -4.99 15.32
CA HIS A 49 -10.38 -3.54 15.10
C HIS A 49 -9.01 -2.94 15.41
N GLU A 50 -8.54 -3.15 16.63
CA GLU A 50 -7.32 -2.53 17.14
C GLU A 50 -6.09 -3.01 16.37
N HIS A 51 -6.04 -4.31 16.06
CA HIS A 51 -4.95 -4.91 15.31
C HIS A 51 -4.88 -4.39 13.87
N TYR A 52 -5.99 -4.45 13.13
CA TYR A 52 -6.02 -4.03 11.73
C TYR A 52 -5.96 -2.51 11.56
N THR A 53 -6.49 -1.74 12.53
CA THR A 53 -6.35 -0.28 12.53
C THR A 53 -4.91 0.13 12.78
N THR A 54 -4.22 -0.51 13.73
CA THR A 54 -2.79 -0.24 13.99
C THR A 54 -1.91 -0.60 12.80
N LEU A 55 -2.14 -1.76 12.17
CA LEU A 55 -1.46 -2.16 10.93
C LEU A 55 -1.67 -1.15 9.79
N SER A 56 -2.90 -0.66 9.63
CA SER A 56 -3.21 0.36 8.62
C SER A 56 -2.56 1.71 8.94
N GLN A 57 -2.53 2.14 10.20
CA GLN A 57 -1.83 3.36 10.61
C GLN A 57 -0.32 3.25 10.41
N ASN A 58 0.30 2.09 10.69
CA ASN A 58 1.73 1.87 10.42
C ASN A 58 2.07 1.94 8.93
N ASN A 59 1.13 1.55 8.05
CA ASN A 59 1.30 1.71 6.60
C ASN A 59 1.08 3.16 6.13
N ARG A 60 0.37 3.99 6.90
CA ARG A 60 0.07 5.39 6.56
C ARG A 60 1.02 6.40 7.22
N VAL A 61 1.56 6.06 8.38
CA VAL A 61 2.34 6.95 9.24
C VAL A 61 3.71 6.32 9.45
N SER A 62 4.70 6.80 8.69
CA SER A 62 6.10 6.53 8.99
C SER A 62 6.54 7.49 10.09
N VAL A 63 6.70 6.98 11.31
CA VAL A 63 7.24 7.78 12.43
C VAL A 63 8.73 7.97 12.18
N GLN A 64 9.11 9.15 11.68
CA GLN A 64 10.52 9.54 11.62
C GLN A 64 10.93 10.11 12.98
N PRO A 65 11.78 9.42 13.76
CA PRO A 65 12.28 9.96 15.01
C PRO A 65 13.18 11.16 14.75
N LEU A 66 12.94 12.26 15.46
CA LEU A 66 13.85 13.42 15.45
C LEU A 66 15.02 13.12 16.39
N VAL A 67 16.21 12.95 15.81
CA VAL A 67 17.42 12.72 16.58
C VAL A 67 17.78 13.99 17.39
N PRO A 68 18.12 13.87 18.68
CA PRO A 68 18.57 15.01 19.46
C PRO A 68 19.97 15.45 18.99
N THR A 69 20.28 16.74 19.18
CA THR A 69 21.63 17.26 18.94
C THR A 69 22.61 16.72 19.98
N ARG A 70 23.86 16.43 19.59
CA ARG A 70 24.89 15.97 20.54
C ARG A 70 25.32 17.13 21.46
N GLY A 71 25.75 16.81 22.67
CA GLY A 71 26.35 17.81 23.57
C GLY A 71 27.65 18.37 23.02
N LEU A 72 28.00 19.59 23.45
CA LEU A 72 29.30 20.20 23.18
C LEU A 72 30.37 19.56 24.08
N ILE A 73 31.55 19.28 23.52
CA ILE A 73 32.68 18.74 24.29
C ILE A 73 33.63 19.90 24.59
N TYR A 74 33.99 20.05 25.86
CA TYR A 74 34.89 21.12 26.33
C TYR A 74 36.19 20.54 26.90
N ASP A 75 37.29 21.28 26.77
CA ASP A 75 38.51 21.07 27.56
C ASP A 75 38.31 21.59 29.01
N ARG A 76 39.22 21.24 29.93
CA ARG A 76 39.25 21.69 31.34
C ARG A 76 39.19 23.21 31.52
N ASN A 77 39.57 23.96 30.50
CA ASN A 77 39.56 25.43 30.48
C ASN A 77 38.28 26.03 29.86
N GLY A 78 37.28 25.20 29.51
CA GLY A 78 36.02 25.64 28.90
C GLY A 78 36.08 25.92 27.39
N VAL A 79 37.15 25.52 26.71
CA VAL A 79 37.29 25.66 25.24
C VAL A 79 36.57 24.51 24.54
N VAL A 80 35.72 24.81 23.56
CA VAL A 80 35.00 23.80 22.77
C VAL A 80 35.97 23.02 21.89
N LEU A 81 36.02 21.69 22.07
CA LEU A 81 36.80 20.75 21.27
C LEU A 81 35.96 20.08 20.18
N ALA A 82 34.66 19.88 20.42
CA ALA A 82 33.75 19.31 19.43
C ALA A 82 32.36 19.93 19.53
N GLN A 83 31.79 20.24 18.36
CA GLN A 83 30.45 20.79 18.19
C GLN A 83 29.75 20.14 17.00
N ASN A 84 28.42 20.22 16.96
CA ASN A 84 27.66 19.81 15.79
C ASN A 84 27.62 20.98 14.80
N LEU A 85 28.01 20.74 13.55
CA LEU A 85 27.69 21.64 12.45
C LEU A 85 26.55 21.02 11.63
N PRO A 86 25.55 21.81 11.20
CA PRO A 86 24.53 21.33 10.28
C PRO A 86 25.17 20.96 8.94
N SER A 87 24.85 19.77 8.45
CA SER A 87 25.19 19.33 7.09
C SER A 87 23.90 19.22 6.30
N PHE A 88 23.85 19.86 5.14
CA PHE A 88 22.71 19.80 4.24
C PHE A 88 23.03 18.84 3.09
N THR A 89 22.12 17.90 2.83
CA THR A 89 22.21 16.95 1.74
C THR A 89 20.92 17.05 0.93
N LEU A 90 21.05 17.07 -0.40
CA LEU A 90 19.92 17.07 -1.30
C LEU A 90 19.57 15.63 -1.65
N GLU A 91 18.34 15.23 -1.35
CA GLU A 91 17.81 13.90 -1.67
C GLU A 91 16.64 13.99 -2.65
N LEU A 92 16.58 13.03 -3.57
CA LEU A 92 15.50 12.90 -4.55
C LEU A 92 14.71 11.63 -4.28
N VAL A 93 13.39 11.72 -4.30
CA VAL A 93 12.49 10.55 -4.20
C VAL A 93 11.96 10.26 -5.60
N PRO A 94 12.49 9.24 -6.31
CA PRO A 94 12.19 9.00 -7.72
C PRO A 94 10.69 8.85 -8.01
N GLU A 95 9.94 8.23 -7.09
CA GLU A 95 8.51 7.96 -7.27
C GLU A 95 7.64 9.22 -7.18
N ARG A 96 8.17 10.32 -6.63
CA ARG A 96 7.49 11.61 -6.56
C ARG A 96 7.87 12.53 -7.72
N ILE A 97 8.78 12.09 -8.60
CA ILE A 97 9.33 12.86 -9.71
C ILE A 97 8.79 12.26 -11.01
N GLY A 98 8.24 13.10 -11.88
CA GLY A 98 7.75 12.65 -13.18
C GLY A 98 8.89 12.22 -14.11
N ASN A 99 9.88 13.11 -14.29
CA ASN A 99 11.06 12.88 -15.12
C ASN A 99 12.33 13.14 -14.31
N ILE A 100 13.04 12.05 -13.98
CA ILE A 100 14.23 12.12 -13.13
C ILE A 100 15.40 12.80 -13.83
N ASP A 101 15.60 12.53 -15.12
CA ASP A 101 16.73 13.06 -15.88
C ASP A 101 16.61 14.58 -16.05
N GLU A 102 15.41 15.06 -16.40
CA GLU A 102 15.12 16.50 -16.52
C GLU A 102 15.24 17.24 -15.17
N THR A 103 14.81 16.60 -14.09
CA THR A 103 14.93 17.17 -12.74
C THR A 103 16.39 17.29 -12.33
N VAL A 104 17.19 16.24 -12.60
CA VAL A 104 18.63 16.23 -12.30
C VAL A 104 19.37 17.26 -13.15
N GLU A 105 19.03 17.40 -14.43
CA GLU A 105 19.61 18.42 -15.32
C GLU A 105 19.31 19.83 -14.80
N THR A 106 18.06 20.09 -14.43
CA THR A 106 17.64 21.38 -13.86
C THR A 106 18.40 21.68 -12.55
N LEU A 107 18.56 20.69 -11.68
CA LEU A 107 19.28 20.84 -10.42
C LEU A 107 20.77 21.08 -10.64
N THR A 108 21.39 20.40 -11.60
CA THR A 108 22.82 20.59 -11.95
C THR A 108 23.13 22.02 -12.41
N ASN A 109 22.14 22.73 -12.97
CA ASN A 109 22.27 24.14 -13.33
C ASN A 109 22.16 25.11 -12.13
N LEU A 110 21.54 24.68 -11.03
CA LEU A 110 21.27 25.50 -9.84
C LEU A 110 22.29 25.26 -8.73
N ILE A 111 22.80 24.04 -8.62
CA ILE A 111 23.79 23.62 -7.64
C ILE A 111 24.96 22.96 -8.36
N ASP A 112 26.15 23.17 -7.83
CA ASP A 112 27.33 22.44 -8.28
C ASP A 112 27.09 20.94 -8.01
N VAL A 113 27.04 20.12 -9.05
CA VAL A 113 26.93 18.66 -8.96
C VAL A 113 28.03 18.08 -9.82
N THR A 114 28.93 17.32 -9.21
CA THR A 114 30.05 16.73 -9.95
C THR A 114 29.59 15.49 -10.72
N GLU A 115 30.30 15.10 -11.79
CA GLU A 115 29.99 13.85 -12.48
C GLU A 115 30.08 12.63 -11.56
N ALA A 116 30.99 12.66 -10.59
CA ALA A 116 31.10 11.62 -9.57
C ALA A 116 29.85 11.49 -8.69
N ASP A 117 29.16 12.61 -8.40
CA ASP A 117 27.89 12.60 -7.66
C ASP A 117 26.76 11.99 -8.49
N LEU A 118 26.71 12.29 -9.79
CA LEU A 118 25.74 11.71 -10.72
C LEU A 118 25.93 10.20 -10.88
N ASP A 119 27.17 9.74 -11.02
CA ASP A 119 27.48 8.31 -11.10
C ASP A 119 27.10 7.57 -9.81
N ARG A 120 27.39 8.18 -8.66
CA ARG A 120 26.95 7.66 -7.35
C ARG A 120 25.44 7.59 -7.27
N PHE A 121 24.75 8.67 -7.63
CA PHE A 121 23.28 8.74 -7.62
C PHE A 121 22.65 7.64 -8.48
N ARG A 122 23.11 7.48 -9.73
CA ARG A 122 22.63 6.42 -10.63
C ARG A 122 22.90 5.01 -10.09
N GLY A 123 24.06 4.81 -9.47
CA GLY A 123 24.41 3.53 -8.82
C GLY A 123 23.52 3.21 -7.61
N LEU A 124 23.10 4.22 -6.85
CA LEU A 124 22.21 4.08 -5.71
C LEU A 124 20.75 3.88 -6.15
N LEU A 125 20.31 4.59 -7.18
CA LEU A 125 18.96 4.51 -7.74
C LEU A 125 18.55 3.07 -8.08
N ALA A 126 19.48 2.27 -8.61
CA ALA A 126 19.22 0.87 -8.97
C ALA A 126 19.12 -0.09 -7.76
N LYS A 127 19.61 0.31 -6.58
CA LYS A 127 19.73 -0.56 -5.39
C LYS A 127 18.75 -0.19 -4.29
N GLN A 128 18.27 1.05 -4.26
CA GLN A 128 17.45 1.55 -3.16
C GLN A 128 16.00 1.07 -3.26
N ARG A 129 15.33 1.00 -2.11
CA ARG A 129 13.91 0.60 -2.06
C ARG A 129 13.04 1.73 -2.60
N ARG A 130 11.88 1.35 -3.14
CA ARG A 130 10.89 2.33 -3.60
C ARG A 130 10.45 3.25 -2.45
N PHE A 131 10.23 4.52 -2.77
CA PHE A 131 9.78 5.58 -1.87
C PHE A 131 10.79 6.01 -0.79
N GLU A 132 12.07 5.67 -0.95
CA GLU A 132 13.17 6.21 -0.14
C GLU A 132 13.91 7.32 -0.89
N GLY A 133 14.43 8.31 -0.15
CA GLY A 133 15.23 9.39 -0.71
C GLY A 133 16.62 8.88 -1.13
N VAL A 134 17.00 9.15 -2.37
CA VAL A 134 18.33 8.87 -2.91
C VAL A 134 19.15 10.16 -2.83
N PRO A 135 20.30 10.19 -2.14
CA PRO A 135 21.11 11.39 -2.02
C PRO A 135 21.79 11.75 -3.35
N LEU A 136 21.64 13.00 -3.76
CA LEU A 136 22.32 13.59 -4.91
C LEU A 136 23.64 14.25 -4.49
N ARG A 137 23.65 15.05 -3.42
CA ARG A 137 24.84 15.75 -2.90
C ARG A 137 24.76 15.95 -1.40
#